data_AF-A0A3N5K170-F1
#
_entry.id   AF-A0A3N5K170-F1
#
_cell.length_a   1.000
_cell.length_b   1.000
_cell.length_c   1.000
_cell.angle_alpha   90.00
_cell.angle_beta   90.00
_cell.angle_gamma   90.00
#
_symmetry.space_group_name_H-M   'P 1'
#
loop_
_entity.id
_entity.type
_entity.pdbx_description
1 polymer ?
#
loop_
_entity_poly.entity_id
_entity_poly.type
_entity_poly.pdbx_seq_one_letter_code
_entity_poly.pdbx_strand_id
1 'polypeptide(L)'
;MKRKRIIITATIILLSSIVLSVTFISLRVKTQVKEMFKLNKTLQEEGYYMADFEFNMVGCGYYLGKGQYYKSVMFLNEYHKKLSSREGLIKIPRFKNKKEEIYFYLNLQNPRTGAFIDTSAPYCTFWEVTQNTINHLEALTDSTTAPLTLKYPLTFLDEINTPEKLTAFLDDISYVGWLASKFPQTSFHFARNILSAAKPDNTLERNKLYTFSPEWKHAMVKWMYDFQDTTTGLWGPKDRQTGQLTKFDLNNTASILNDFRDNDGNDLYAEFPLKYQDKLFKSAIAQLSEPFPNEENLPEIHEWNLRQSKGIKMLLRYLWKDASDDNKKKAERIIARNIDICFEKYYVKEDGAFSYYPNAQHASGDGSTNLILRHIGAFSFEKQKKLWGDPSKNKRDMGMIILHELKTSDWDSIVNIPGINSVRIYANTPNEERLTDGVWAVYYPRDTLVLDIMELVPNMVRWTESTSLSMGNWTSMAEIKKEYSKLNIKRPLIYKDKLPFDEVNRKFKEAGELSVVGFDKFQVPRGKMKFKYTTS
;
A
#
# COMPACT_ATOMS: atom_id res chain seq x y z
N MET A 1 29.81 57.51 4.92
CA MET A 1 28.39 57.07 5.03
C MET A 1 27.73 56.66 3.70
N LYS A 2 27.83 57.44 2.62
CA LYS A 2 27.17 57.12 1.31
C LYS A 2 27.56 55.75 0.71
N ARG A 3 28.86 55.39 0.68
CA ARG A 3 29.31 54.07 0.17
C ARG A 3 28.75 52.89 0.96
N LYS A 4 28.69 52.96 2.30
CA LYS A 4 28.08 51.91 3.13
C LYS A 4 26.58 51.74 2.83
N ARG A 5 25.85 52.84 2.63
CA ARG A 5 24.43 52.78 2.24
C ARG A 5 24.23 52.17 0.86
N ILE A 6 25.06 52.52 -0.13
CA ILE A 6 24.99 51.94 -1.48
C ILE A 6 25.28 50.44 -1.47
N ILE A 7 26.30 49.99 -0.72
CA ILE A 7 26.62 48.56 -0.59
C ILE A 7 25.47 47.82 0.09
N ILE A 8 24.92 48.35 1.19
CA ILE A 8 23.77 47.74 1.87
C ILE A 8 22.56 47.65 0.95
N THR A 9 22.22 48.71 0.21
CA THR A 9 21.12 48.70 -0.75
C THR A 9 21.35 47.71 -1.88
N ALA A 10 22.56 47.64 -2.44
CA ALA A 10 22.91 46.67 -3.49
C ALA A 10 22.85 45.22 -2.99
N THR A 11 23.32 44.95 -1.77
CA THR A 11 23.21 43.63 -1.14
C THR A 11 21.76 43.25 -0.88
N ILE A 12 20.92 44.18 -0.41
CA ILE A 12 19.48 43.93 -0.21
C ILE A 12 18.78 43.65 -1.54
N ILE A 13 19.07 44.40 -2.59
CA ILE A 13 18.50 44.18 -3.93
C ILE A 13 18.94 42.82 -4.47
N LEU A 14 20.22 42.46 -4.33
CA LEU A 14 20.74 41.16 -4.76
C LEU A 14 20.12 40.00 -3.97
N LEU A 15 20.00 40.13 -2.64
CA LEU A 15 19.32 39.14 -1.82
C LEU A 15 17.83 39.03 -2.20
N SER A 16 17.17 40.15 -2.45
CA SER A 16 15.75 40.16 -2.86
C SER A 16 15.57 39.53 -4.24
N SER A 17 16.46 39.79 -5.20
CA SER A 17 16.41 39.16 -6.52
C SER A 17 16.67 37.65 -6.43
N ILE A 18 17.65 37.23 -5.62
CA ILE A 18 17.90 35.80 -5.35
C ILE A 18 16.66 35.15 -4.71
N VAL A 19 16.06 35.77 -3.69
CA VAL A 19 14.86 35.25 -3.02
C VAL A 19 13.69 35.15 -4.00
N LEU A 20 13.45 36.18 -4.82
CA LEU A 20 12.40 36.17 -5.85
C LEU A 20 12.66 35.10 -6.91
N SER A 21 13.89 34.95 -7.40
CA SER A 21 14.25 33.91 -8.35
C SER A 21 14.09 32.50 -7.76
N VAL A 22 14.53 32.27 -6.52
CA VAL A 22 14.34 30.99 -5.82
C VAL A 22 12.85 30.69 -5.62
N THR A 23 12.06 31.68 -5.23
CA THR A 23 10.61 31.53 -5.05
C THR A 23 9.92 31.20 -6.36
N PHE A 24 10.24 31.93 -7.43
CA PHE A 24 9.70 31.69 -8.77
C PHE A 24 10.07 30.30 -9.30
N ILE A 25 11.34 29.89 -9.17
CA ILE A 25 11.81 28.56 -9.56
C ILE A 25 11.08 27.49 -8.74
N SER A 26 10.94 27.67 -7.42
CA SER A 26 10.24 26.71 -6.55
C SER A 26 8.76 26.57 -6.93
N LEU A 27 8.08 27.66 -7.25
CA LEU A 27 6.68 27.63 -7.70
C LEU A 27 6.54 26.95 -9.06
N ARG A 28 7.43 27.29 -10.01
CA ARG A 28 7.47 26.68 -11.34
C ARG A 28 7.72 25.18 -11.27
N VAL A 29 8.72 24.74 -10.50
CA VAL A 29 9.03 23.31 -10.29
C VAL A 29 7.82 22.58 -9.69
N LYS A 30 7.16 23.17 -8.69
CA LYS A 30 5.96 22.56 -8.07
C LYS A 30 4.82 22.39 -9.09
N THR A 31 4.56 23.40 -9.92
CA THR A 31 3.54 23.33 -10.98
C THR A 31 3.93 22.30 -12.03
N GLN A 32 5.19 22.31 -12.47
CA GLN A 32 5.72 21.38 -13.47
C GLN A 32 5.63 19.93 -13.01
N VAL A 33 5.99 19.63 -11.75
CA VAL A 33 5.81 18.29 -11.17
C VAL A 33 4.34 17.87 -11.23
N LYS A 34 3.40 18.74 -10.83
CA LYS A 34 1.95 18.43 -10.93
C LYS A 34 1.52 18.14 -12.36
N GLU A 35 2.00 18.92 -13.33
CA GLU A 35 1.75 18.69 -14.75
C GLU A 35 2.34 17.37 -15.24
N MET A 36 3.56 17.02 -14.82
CA MET A 36 4.21 15.76 -15.19
C MET A 36 3.44 14.54 -14.69
N PHE A 37 2.87 14.57 -13.48
CA PHE A 37 1.99 13.50 -13.01
C PHE A 37 0.70 13.39 -13.83
N LYS A 38 0.14 14.53 -14.28
CA LYS A 38 -1.01 14.54 -15.21
C LYS A 38 -0.63 13.96 -16.57
N LEU A 39 0.52 14.39 -17.12
CA LEU A 39 1.05 13.88 -18.39
C LEU A 39 1.35 12.39 -18.31
N ASN A 40 1.96 11.92 -17.21
CA ASN A 40 2.23 10.49 -17.00
C ASN A 40 0.92 9.68 -17.06
N LYS A 41 -0.13 10.14 -16.37
CA LYS A 41 -1.46 9.52 -16.44
C LYS A 41 -1.96 9.45 -17.90
N THR A 42 -1.96 10.57 -18.62
CA THR A 42 -2.43 10.62 -20.01
C THR A 42 -1.59 9.74 -20.95
N LEU A 43 -0.26 9.73 -20.81
CA LEU A 43 0.63 8.93 -21.64
C LEU A 43 0.46 7.43 -21.38
N GLN A 44 0.24 7.03 -20.13
CA GLN A 44 -0.12 5.66 -19.78
C GLN A 44 -1.45 5.25 -20.45
N GLU A 45 -2.47 6.11 -20.38
CA GLU A 45 -3.77 5.90 -21.06
C GLU A 45 -3.63 5.81 -22.60
N GLU A 46 -2.69 6.56 -23.18
CA GLU A 46 -2.37 6.51 -24.61
C GLU A 46 -1.50 5.30 -25.02
N GLY A 47 -1.06 4.48 -24.07
CA GLY A 47 -0.27 3.25 -24.28
C GLY A 47 1.23 3.47 -24.44
N TYR A 48 1.78 4.55 -23.89
CA TYR A 48 3.23 4.78 -23.85
C TYR A 48 3.90 3.99 -22.72
N TYR A 49 5.15 3.57 -22.95
CA TYR A 49 6.00 2.96 -21.95
C TYR A 49 6.48 4.03 -20.96
N MET A 50 5.99 3.93 -19.72
CA MET A 50 6.19 4.92 -18.65
C MET A 50 6.82 4.32 -17.38
N ALA A 51 7.47 3.15 -17.50
CA ALA A 51 8.00 2.43 -16.34
C ALA A 51 9.16 3.16 -15.62
N ASP A 52 9.80 4.13 -16.27
CA ASP A 52 10.91 4.91 -15.72
C ASP A 52 10.46 6.23 -15.05
N PHE A 53 9.17 6.60 -15.13
CA PHE A 53 8.67 7.91 -14.72
C PHE A 53 8.97 8.25 -13.27
N GLU A 54 8.48 7.43 -12.34
CA GLU A 54 8.63 7.70 -10.90
C GLU A 54 10.10 7.74 -10.50
N PHE A 55 10.94 6.89 -11.11
CA PHE A 55 12.37 6.82 -10.82
C PHE A 55 13.15 7.99 -11.40
N ASN A 56 12.78 8.50 -12.57
CA ASN A 56 13.32 9.75 -13.10
C ASN A 56 12.95 10.93 -12.18
N MET A 57 11.73 10.97 -11.65
CA MET A 57 11.33 11.99 -10.67
C MET A 57 12.16 11.90 -9.38
N VAL A 58 12.42 10.68 -8.87
CA VAL A 58 13.31 10.49 -7.71
C VAL A 58 14.77 10.84 -8.05
N GLY A 59 15.23 10.54 -9.26
CA GLY A 59 16.57 10.91 -9.76
C GLY A 59 16.77 12.43 -9.83
N CYS A 60 15.73 13.18 -10.20
CA CYS A 60 15.72 14.64 -10.08
C CYS A 60 15.89 15.10 -8.63
N GLY A 61 15.16 14.46 -7.70
CA GLY A 61 15.30 14.68 -6.26
C GLY A 61 16.70 14.33 -5.73
N TYR A 62 17.33 13.29 -6.26
CA TYR A 62 18.72 12.92 -5.93
C TYR A 62 19.69 14.05 -6.28
N TYR A 63 19.67 14.56 -7.53
CA TYR A 63 20.54 15.68 -7.92
C TYR A 63 20.30 16.92 -7.05
N LEU A 64 19.04 17.22 -6.75
CA LEU A 64 18.69 18.32 -5.86
C LEU A 64 19.28 18.14 -4.45
N GLY A 65 19.15 16.94 -3.89
CA GLY A 65 19.66 16.60 -2.56
C GLY A 65 21.19 16.66 -2.47
N LYS A 66 21.88 16.51 -3.59
CA LYS A 66 23.34 16.64 -3.72
C LYS A 66 23.81 18.07 -4.02
N GLY A 67 22.91 19.05 -4.02
CA GLY A 67 23.22 20.43 -4.38
C GLY A 67 23.53 20.63 -5.87
N GLN A 68 23.24 19.65 -6.71
CA GLN A 68 23.41 19.73 -8.17
C GLN A 68 22.17 20.39 -8.81
N TYR A 69 21.82 21.61 -8.33
CA TYR A 69 20.58 22.32 -8.65
C TYR A 69 20.38 22.51 -10.16
N TYR A 70 21.42 22.93 -10.87
CA TYR A 70 21.35 23.14 -12.32
C TYR A 70 21.02 21.85 -13.07
N LYS A 71 21.69 20.74 -12.73
CA LYS A 71 21.42 19.43 -13.33
C LYS A 71 20.00 18.96 -13.03
N SER A 72 19.54 19.13 -11.79
CA SER A 72 18.16 18.78 -11.39
C SER A 72 17.11 19.54 -12.21
N VAL A 73 17.26 20.87 -12.34
CA VAL A 73 16.33 21.70 -13.12
C VAL A 73 16.39 21.40 -14.62
N MET A 74 17.59 21.21 -15.18
CA MET A 74 17.75 20.83 -16.59
C MET A 74 17.10 19.48 -16.88
N PHE A 75 17.40 18.46 -16.06
CA PHE A 75 16.81 17.14 -16.18
C PHE A 75 15.28 17.18 -16.08
N LEU A 76 14.73 17.93 -15.12
CA LEU A 76 13.27 18.08 -14.98
C LEU A 76 12.64 18.75 -16.22
N ASN A 77 13.28 19.80 -16.75
CA ASN A 77 12.79 20.49 -17.94
C ASN A 77 12.85 19.61 -19.20
N GLU A 78 13.96 18.90 -19.40
CA GLU A 78 14.13 17.96 -20.51
C GLU A 78 13.10 16.83 -20.43
N TYR A 79 12.90 16.27 -19.23
CA TYR A 79 11.93 15.20 -19.04
C TYR A 79 10.50 15.72 -19.22
N HIS A 80 10.12 16.87 -18.67
CA HIS A 80 8.80 17.49 -18.92
C HIS A 80 8.57 17.77 -20.41
N LYS A 81 9.59 18.27 -21.13
CA LYS A 81 9.52 18.47 -22.58
C LYS A 81 9.29 17.15 -23.30
N LYS A 82 10.03 16.08 -22.95
CA LYS A 82 9.85 14.72 -23.49
C LYS A 82 8.42 14.22 -23.31
N LEU A 83 7.87 14.37 -22.10
CA LEU A 83 6.48 13.98 -21.80
C LEU A 83 5.47 14.80 -22.60
N SER A 84 5.68 16.11 -22.71
CA SER A 84 4.76 17.03 -23.38
C SER A 84 4.77 16.85 -24.90
N SER A 85 5.95 16.71 -25.52
CA SER A 85 6.11 16.57 -26.96
C SER A 85 5.90 15.14 -27.47
N ARG A 86 5.98 14.13 -26.58
CA ARG A 86 6.02 12.69 -26.90
C ARG A 86 7.27 12.25 -27.67
N GLU A 87 8.20 13.16 -27.95
CA GLU A 87 9.41 12.88 -28.71
C GLU A 87 10.31 11.92 -27.92
N GLY A 88 10.75 10.83 -28.56
CA GLY A 88 11.59 9.82 -27.92
C GLY A 88 10.88 8.98 -26.84
N LEU A 89 9.55 9.09 -26.71
CA LEU A 89 8.76 8.12 -25.95
C LEU A 89 8.46 6.89 -26.82
N ILE A 90 8.41 5.74 -26.17
CA ILE A 90 8.15 4.47 -26.84
C ILE A 90 6.67 4.14 -26.65
N LYS A 91 5.96 3.94 -27.75
CA LYS A 91 4.58 3.46 -27.71
C LYS A 91 4.58 1.93 -27.69
N ILE A 92 3.91 1.34 -26.71
CA ILE A 92 3.85 -0.12 -26.57
C ILE A 92 2.94 -0.66 -27.68
N PRO A 93 3.42 -1.55 -28.56
CA PRO A 93 2.60 -2.12 -29.62
C PRO A 93 1.61 -3.15 -29.04
N ARG A 94 0.61 -3.53 -29.83
CA ARG A 94 -0.22 -4.69 -29.50
C ARG A 94 0.52 -5.96 -29.88
N PHE A 95 0.80 -6.81 -28.89
CA PHE A 95 1.47 -8.08 -29.10
C PHE A 95 0.49 -9.17 -29.51
N LYS A 96 0.88 -10.02 -30.46
CA LYS A 96 0.08 -11.19 -30.88
C LYS A 96 0.22 -12.35 -29.91
N ASN A 97 1.35 -12.43 -29.19
CA ASN A 97 1.66 -13.47 -28.22
C ASN A 97 2.77 -13.00 -27.26
N LYS A 98 2.97 -13.76 -26.17
CA LYS A 98 3.97 -13.46 -25.14
C LYS A 98 5.41 -13.40 -25.66
N LYS A 99 5.77 -14.16 -26.71
CA LYS A 99 7.13 -14.16 -27.27
C LYS A 99 7.46 -12.83 -27.93
N GLU A 100 6.50 -12.25 -28.66
CA GLU A 100 6.64 -10.92 -29.27
C GLU A 100 6.80 -9.84 -28.19
N GLU A 101 6.03 -9.95 -27.10
CA GLU A 101 6.14 -9.04 -25.95
C GLU A 101 7.50 -9.13 -25.26
N ILE A 102 7.96 -10.34 -24.94
CA ILE A 102 9.29 -10.59 -24.36
C ILE A 102 10.37 -9.98 -25.27
N TYR A 103 10.28 -10.22 -26.58
CA TYR A 103 11.24 -9.67 -27.54
C TYR A 103 11.25 -8.14 -27.52
N PHE A 104 10.09 -7.49 -27.49
CA PHE A 104 10.01 -6.03 -27.40
C PHE A 104 10.72 -5.50 -26.16
N TYR A 105 10.41 -6.02 -24.97
CA TYR A 105 11.02 -5.54 -23.73
C TYR A 105 12.53 -5.79 -23.70
N LEU A 106 13.00 -6.95 -24.16
CA LEU A 106 14.45 -7.24 -24.26
C LEU A 106 15.18 -6.25 -25.19
N ASN A 107 14.52 -5.66 -26.19
CA ASN A 107 15.10 -4.63 -27.05
C ASN A 107 15.22 -3.26 -26.38
N LEU A 108 14.60 -3.05 -25.22
CA LEU A 108 14.76 -1.82 -24.43
C LEU A 108 16.05 -1.84 -23.59
N GLN A 109 16.76 -2.97 -23.53
CA GLN A 109 17.96 -3.10 -22.73
C GLN A 109 19.12 -2.30 -23.32
N ASN A 110 19.76 -1.47 -22.50
CA ASN A 110 20.90 -0.66 -22.89
C ASN A 110 22.13 -1.54 -23.14
N PRO A 111 22.78 -1.48 -24.32
CA PRO A 111 23.92 -2.33 -24.65
C PRO A 111 25.19 -2.04 -23.84
N ARG A 112 25.33 -0.82 -23.31
CA ARG A 112 26.53 -0.39 -22.58
C ARG A 112 26.49 -0.82 -21.12
N THR A 113 25.33 -0.71 -20.49
CA THR A 113 25.17 -0.91 -19.04
C THR A 113 24.39 -2.18 -18.70
N GLY A 114 23.66 -2.74 -19.65
CA GLY A 114 22.69 -3.80 -19.42
C GLY A 114 21.41 -3.36 -18.71
N ALA A 115 21.30 -2.09 -18.31
CA ALA A 115 20.11 -1.59 -17.62
C ALA A 115 18.96 -1.34 -18.61
N PHE A 116 17.70 -1.38 -18.15
CA PHE A 116 16.52 -1.03 -18.96
C PHE A 116 16.18 0.48 -18.90
N ILE A 117 17.20 1.32 -18.78
CA ILE A 117 17.09 2.77 -18.75
C ILE A 117 18.26 3.41 -19.51
N ASP A 118 18.05 4.61 -20.02
CA ASP A 118 19.08 5.38 -20.70
C ASP A 118 20.15 5.93 -19.74
N THR A 119 21.38 6.08 -20.25
CA THR A 119 22.53 6.56 -19.47
C THR A 119 22.49 8.04 -19.09
N SER A 120 21.53 8.81 -19.60
CA SER A 120 21.25 10.18 -19.16
C SER A 120 20.63 10.24 -17.75
N ALA A 121 19.99 9.16 -17.30
CA ALA A 121 19.46 9.07 -15.94
C ALA A 121 20.60 8.89 -14.91
N PRO A 122 20.44 9.37 -13.67
CA PRO A 122 21.43 9.13 -12.63
C PRO A 122 21.58 7.63 -12.35
N TYR A 123 22.81 7.16 -12.14
CA TYR A 123 23.13 5.74 -11.91
C TYR A 123 22.22 5.06 -10.86
N CYS A 124 21.84 5.79 -9.81
CA CYS A 124 20.98 5.28 -8.74
C CYS A 124 19.58 4.84 -9.19
N THR A 125 19.11 5.21 -10.40
CA THR A 125 17.81 4.78 -10.94
C THR A 125 17.87 3.46 -11.71
N PHE A 126 19.08 2.98 -12.05
CA PHE A 126 19.25 1.87 -12.99
C PHE A 126 18.69 0.56 -12.44
N TRP A 127 18.90 0.31 -11.13
CA TRP A 127 18.39 -0.87 -10.45
C TRP A 127 16.88 -1.02 -10.60
N GLU A 128 16.13 0.05 -10.34
CA GLU A 128 14.68 -0.02 -10.20
C GLU A 128 13.96 -0.33 -11.51
N VAL A 129 14.31 0.41 -12.55
CA VAL A 129 13.73 0.20 -13.88
C VAL A 129 14.09 -1.18 -14.37
N THR A 130 15.34 -1.60 -14.17
CA THR A 130 15.82 -2.92 -14.57
C THR A 130 15.11 -4.04 -13.83
N GLN A 131 14.98 -3.96 -12.50
CA GLN A 131 14.31 -4.96 -11.69
C GLN A 131 12.83 -5.08 -12.07
N ASN A 132 12.14 -3.95 -12.31
CA ASN A 132 10.75 -3.96 -12.76
C ASN A 132 10.60 -4.64 -14.13
N THR A 133 11.45 -4.32 -15.10
CA THR A 133 11.39 -4.97 -16.42
C THR A 133 11.73 -6.45 -16.33
N ILE A 134 12.70 -6.86 -15.52
CA ILE A 134 13.05 -8.27 -15.32
C ILE A 134 11.88 -9.03 -14.66
N ASN A 135 11.23 -8.48 -13.64
CA ASN A 135 10.06 -9.09 -13.01
C ASN A 135 8.90 -9.25 -14.00
N HIS A 136 8.68 -8.27 -14.88
CA HIS A 136 7.68 -8.36 -15.96
C HIS A 136 8.03 -9.49 -16.94
N LEU A 137 9.28 -9.54 -17.40
CA LEU A 137 9.77 -10.58 -18.29
C LEU A 137 9.63 -11.99 -17.67
N GLU A 138 9.93 -12.14 -16.38
CA GLU A 138 9.73 -13.39 -15.64
C GLU A 138 8.24 -13.78 -15.59
N ALA A 139 7.34 -12.83 -15.32
CA ALA A 139 5.90 -13.10 -15.29
C ALA A 139 5.33 -13.51 -16.67
N LEU A 140 5.98 -13.08 -17.76
CA LEU A 140 5.66 -13.51 -19.11
C LEU A 140 6.20 -14.90 -19.45
N THR A 141 7.25 -15.37 -18.77
CA THR A 141 7.79 -16.70 -19.01
C THR A 141 6.89 -17.81 -18.45
N ASP A 142 6.56 -18.80 -19.29
CA ASP A 142 5.85 -20.03 -18.95
C ASP A 142 6.38 -21.23 -19.75
N SER A 143 5.71 -22.39 -19.66
CA SER A 143 6.07 -23.62 -20.37
C SER A 143 6.15 -23.49 -21.90
N THR A 144 5.62 -22.42 -22.49
CA THR A 144 5.60 -22.17 -23.93
C THR A 144 6.69 -21.19 -24.39
N THR A 145 7.44 -20.61 -23.46
CA THR A 145 8.54 -19.67 -23.70
C THR A 145 9.89 -20.24 -23.28
N ALA A 146 10.99 -19.77 -23.89
CA ALA A 146 12.34 -20.16 -23.47
C ALA A 146 12.67 -19.57 -22.09
N PRO A 147 13.63 -20.15 -21.33
CA PRO A 147 14.13 -19.55 -20.10
C PRO A 147 14.58 -18.09 -20.32
N LEU A 148 14.31 -17.22 -19.35
CA LEU A 148 14.64 -15.81 -19.44
C LEU A 148 16.15 -15.61 -19.66
N THR A 149 16.49 -14.97 -20.78
CA THR A 149 17.87 -14.60 -21.12
C THR A 149 17.88 -13.14 -21.56
N LEU A 150 18.77 -12.35 -20.98
CA LEU A 150 18.95 -10.94 -21.32
C LEU A 150 19.81 -10.79 -22.58
N LYS A 151 19.65 -9.67 -23.32
CA LYS A 151 20.49 -9.39 -24.50
C LYS A 151 21.91 -9.00 -24.12
N TYR A 152 22.04 -8.28 -23.02
CA TYR A 152 23.29 -7.73 -22.53
C TYR A 152 23.47 -8.07 -21.03
N PRO A 153 24.70 -8.32 -20.57
CA PRO A 153 24.99 -8.53 -19.16
C PRO A 153 24.69 -7.26 -18.34
N LEU A 154 24.25 -7.43 -17.10
CA LEU A 154 23.93 -6.34 -16.16
C LEU A 154 25.20 -5.69 -15.57
N THR A 155 26.10 -5.19 -16.42
CA THR A 155 27.42 -4.67 -16.02
C THR A 155 27.34 -3.49 -15.07
N PHE A 156 26.23 -2.75 -15.05
CA PHE A 156 26.03 -1.68 -14.07
C PHE A 156 26.04 -2.18 -12.61
N LEU A 157 25.80 -3.48 -12.36
CA LEU A 157 25.89 -4.07 -11.02
C LEU A 157 27.34 -4.25 -10.55
N ASP A 158 28.31 -4.24 -11.46
CA ASP A 158 29.74 -4.36 -11.12
C ASP A 158 30.27 -3.11 -10.40
N GLU A 159 29.56 -1.98 -10.50
CA GLU A 159 29.85 -0.75 -9.77
C GLU A 159 29.48 -0.86 -8.28
N ILE A 160 28.75 -1.90 -7.88
CA ILE A 160 28.34 -2.13 -6.49
C ILE A 160 28.63 -3.55 -6.01
N ASN A 161 29.35 -4.38 -6.76
CA ASN A 161 29.46 -5.83 -6.52
C ASN A 161 30.35 -6.29 -5.35
N THR A 162 31.03 -5.37 -4.66
CA THR A 162 31.78 -5.67 -3.42
C THR A 162 31.17 -4.94 -2.22
N PRO A 163 31.39 -5.42 -0.98
CA PRO A 163 30.89 -4.76 0.22
C PRO A 163 31.23 -3.26 0.31
N GLU A 164 32.45 -2.88 -0.09
CA GLU A 164 32.93 -1.49 -0.03
C GLU A 164 32.21 -0.60 -1.04
N LYS A 165 32.11 -1.08 -2.29
CA LYS A 165 31.38 -0.37 -3.35
C LYS A 165 29.90 -0.23 -3.02
N LEU A 166 29.30 -1.29 -2.50
CA LEU A 166 27.91 -1.28 -2.04
C LEU A 166 27.71 -0.23 -0.94
N THR A 167 28.54 -0.25 0.11
CA THR A 167 28.42 0.68 1.23
C THR A 167 28.53 2.13 0.76
N ALA A 168 29.49 2.43 -0.12
CA ALA A 168 29.64 3.75 -0.71
C ALA A 168 28.39 4.20 -1.49
N PHE A 169 27.80 3.29 -2.27
CA PHE A 169 26.57 3.55 -3.01
C PHE A 169 25.36 3.78 -2.09
N LEU A 170 25.19 2.94 -1.07
CA LEU A 170 24.10 3.05 -0.09
C LEU A 170 24.19 4.36 0.70
N ASP A 171 25.39 4.73 1.16
CA ASP A 171 25.62 6.03 1.81
C ASP A 171 25.34 7.20 0.87
N ASP A 172 25.68 7.07 -0.41
CA ASP A 172 25.39 8.14 -1.36
C ASP A 172 23.89 8.38 -1.54
N ILE A 173 23.09 7.34 -1.72
CA ILE A 173 21.65 7.48 -1.99
C ILE A 173 20.80 7.71 -0.74
N SER A 174 21.31 7.36 0.46
CA SER A 174 20.53 7.36 1.71
C SER A 174 20.68 8.62 2.55
N TYR A 175 21.79 9.36 2.38
CA TYR A 175 21.93 10.69 2.97
C TYR A 175 21.37 11.76 2.03
N VAL A 176 20.19 12.29 2.38
CA VAL A 176 19.39 13.17 1.52
C VAL A 176 19.24 14.55 2.15
N GLY A 177 19.62 15.59 1.40
CA GLY A 177 19.50 16.98 1.85
C GLY A 177 18.05 17.43 2.06
N TRP A 178 17.87 18.44 2.92
CA TRP A 178 16.56 18.93 3.39
C TRP A 178 15.58 19.35 2.28
N LEU A 179 16.07 19.80 1.12
CA LEU A 179 15.22 20.17 -0.02
C LEU A 179 14.62 18.93 -0.68
N ALA A 180 15.45 17.90 -0.90
CA ALA A 180 15.04 16.66 -1.52
C ALA A 180 14.16 15.81 -0.60
N SER A 181 14.32 15.92 0.73
CA SER A 181 13.44 15.24 1.68
C SER A 181 11.99 15.74 1.67
N LYS A 182 11.71 16.89 1.04
CA LYS A 182 10.33 17.39 0.83
C LYS A 182 9.59 16.71 -0.32
N PHE A 183 10.28 15.92 -1.14
CA PHE A 183 9.63 15.18 -2.22
C PHE A 183 8.82 14.01 -1.66
N PRO A 184 7.76 13.57 -2.37
CA PRO A 184 6.98 12.37 -2.03
C PRO A 184 7.86 11.15 -1.75
N GLN A 185 8.80 10.86 -2.67
CA GLN A 185 9.81 9.82 -2.53
C GLN A 185 11.21 10.45 -2.57
N THR A 186 12.17 9.79 -1.92
CA THR A 186 13.59 10.20 -1.88
C THR A 186 14.48 9.09 -2.43
N SER A 187 15.74 9.40 -2.75
CA SER A 187 16.69 8.39 -3.23
C SER A 187 16.96 7.26 -2.23
N PHE A 188 16.59 7.42 -0.94
CA PHE A 188 16.62 6.31 0.04
C PHE A 188 15.74 5.13 -0.39
N HIS A 189 14.71 5.38 -1.20
CA HIS A 189 13.89 4.35 -1.83
C HIS A 189 14.75 3.31 -2.56
N PHE A 190 15.81 3.75 -3.26
CA PHE A 190 16.71 2.87 -4.00
C PHE A 190 17.51 1.91 -3.08
N ALA A 191 17.96 2.39 -1.91
CA ALA A 191 18.62 1.54 -0.91
C ALA A 191 17.68 0.45 -0.39
N ARG A 192 16.40 0.79 -0.17
CA ARG A 192 15.38 -0.17 0.25
C ARG A 192 15.10 -1.24 -0.81
N ASN A 193 15.16 -0.91 -2.10
CA ASN A 193 14.79 -1.88 -3.14
C ASN A 193 15.92 -2.83 -3.51
N ILE A 194 17.17 -2.38 -3.47
CA ILE A 194 18.30 -3.27 -3.71
C ILE A 194 18.48 -4.33 -2.60
N LEU A 195 17.90 -4.10 -1.42
CA LEU A 195 17.87 -5.08 -0.32
C LEU A 195 17.24 -6.41 -0.75
N SER A 196 16.27 -6.37 -1.67
CA SER A 196 15.65 -7.59 -2.22
C SER A 196 16.65 -8.52 -2.92
N ALA A 197 17.76 -7.99 -3.45
CA ALA A 197 18.83 -8.78 -4.05
C ALA A 197 19.65 -9.58 -3.01
N ALA A 198 19.61 -9.18 -1.74
CA ALA A 198 20.27 -9.92 -0.66
C ALA A 198 19.52 -11.21 -0.27
N LYS A 199 18.26 -11.36 -0.71
CA LYS A 199 17.46 -12.54 -0.39
C LYS A 199 17.98 -13.80 -1.10
N PRO A 200 17.83 -14.97 -0.48
CA PRO A 200 17.93 -16.22 -1.21
C PRO A 200 16.85 -16.26 -2.29
N ASP A 201 17.16 -16.87 -3.44
CA ASP A 201 16.25 -17.00 -4.58
C ASP A 201 15.65 -15.64 -5.05
N ASN A 202 16.46 -14.58 -5.04
CA ASN A 202 16.05 -13.34 -5.69
C ASN A 202 15.88 -13.54 -7.22
N THR A 203 15.12 -12.68 -7.88
CA THR A 203 14.78 -12.83 -9.30
C THR A 203 16.01 -12.95 -10.21
N LEU A 204 17.10 -12.26 -9.91
CA LEU A 204 18.32 -12.33 -10.72
C LEU A 204 18.97 -13.71 -10.62
N GLU A 205 19.13 -14.24 -9.41
CA GLU A 205 19.78 -15.54 -9.18
C GLU A 205 18.93 -16.71 -9.64
N ARG A 206 17.61 -16.68 -9.39
CA ARG A 206 16.68 -17.71 -9.86
C ARG A 206 16.72 -17.88 -11.39
N ASN A 207 16.88 -16.76 -12.10
CA ASN A 207 16.99 -16.73 -13.56
C ASN A 207 18.44 -16.76 -14.07
N LYS A 208 19.44 -16.95 -13.19
CA LYS A 208 20.87 -16.99 -13.53
C LYS A 208 21.37 -15.74 -14.29
N LEU A 209 20.80 -14.57 -14.01
CA LEU A 209 21.11 -13.31 -14.68
C LEU A 209 22.29 -12.57 -14.05
N TYR A 210 22.41 -12.65 -12.72
CA TYR A 210 23.52 -12.10 -11.94
C TYR A 210 23.55 -12.80 -10.57
N THR A 211 24.71 -12.86 -9.92
CA THR A 211 24.85 -13.45 -8.58
C THR A 211 25.76 -12.58 -7.74
N PHE A 212 25.23 -12.02 -6.65
CA PHE A 212 26.03 -11.32 -5.66
C PHE A 212 26.72 -12.30 -4.72
N SER A 213 27.93 -11.96 -4.27
CA SER A 213 28.67 -12.83 -3.34
C SER A 213 27.97 -12.88 -1.96
N PRO A 214 28.18 -13.95 -1.17
CA PRO A 214 27.65 -14.03 0.19
C PRO A 214 28.06 -12.83 1.06
N GLU A 215 29.30 -12.35 0.92
CA GLU A 215 29.84 -11.18 1.64
C GLU A 215 29.08 -9.91 1.27
N TRP A 216 28.75 -9.73 -0.02
CA TRP A 216 27.92 -8.62 -0.48
C TRP A 216 26.53 -8.65 0.15
N LYS A 217 25.88 -9.83 0.18
CA LYS A 217 24.54 -9.98 0.74
C LYS A 217 24.53 -9.70 2.24
N HIS A 218 25.53 -10.21 2.96
CA HIS A 218 25.73 -9.91 4.38
C HIS A 218 25.92 -8.41 4.62
N ALA A 219 26.80 -7.77 3.83
CA ALA A 219 27.03 -6.34 3.91
C ALA A 219 25.75 -5.50 3.64
N MET A 220 24.91 -5.91 2.69
CA MET A 220 23.63 -5.26 2.40
C MET A 220 22.68 -5.30 3.60
N VAL A 221 22.50 -6.48 4.19
CA VAL A 221 21.61 -6.67 5.36
C VAL A 221 22.17 -5.93 6.57
N LYS A 222 23.48 -6.04 6.82
CA LYS A 222 24.16 -5.36 7.92
C LYS A 222 24.07 -3.83 7.79
N TRP A 223 24.33 -3.28 6.61
CA TRP A 223 24.23 -1.84 6.38
C TRP A 223 22.81 -1.35 6.69
N MET A 224 21.78 -2.04 6.18
CA MET A 224 20.40 -1.65 6.45
C MET A 224 20.06 -1.77 7.94
N TYR A 225 20.53 -2.82 8.60
CA TYR A 225 20.38 -3.02 10.04
C TYR A 225 20.95 -1.85 10.84
N ASP A 226 22.17 -1.43 10.52
CA ASP A 226 22.88 -0.34 11.20
C ASP A 226 22.28 1.03 10.86
N PHE A 227 21.67 1.16 9.69
CA PHE A 227 21.04 2.40 9.24
C PHE A 227 19.69 2.68 9.91
N GLN A 228 19.12 1.76 10.69
CA GLN A 228 17.89 2.01 11.44
C GLN A 228 18.05 3.19 12.41
N ASP A 229 17.09 4.11 12.43
CA ASP A 229 17.13 5.29 13.30
C ASP A 229 16.91 4.91 14.77
N THR A 230 17.82 5.33 15.65
CA THR A 230 17.81 4.93 17.06
C THR A 230 16.77 5.67 17.90
N THR A 231 16.26 6.82 17.42
CA THR A 231 15.28 7.65 18.12
C THR A 231 13.86 7.22 17.82
N THR A 232 13.57 6.94 16.56
CA THR A 232 12.23 6.65 16.05
C THR A 232 12.03 5.16 15.75
N GLY A 233 13.10 4.38 15.60
CA GLY A 233 13.06 3.00 15.12
C GLY A 233 12.76 2.86 13.62
N LEU A 234 12.55 3.96 12.89
CA LEU A 234 12.22 3.94 11.47
C LEU A 234 13.49 3.78 10.60
N TRP A 235 13.27 3.41 9.35
CA TRP A 235 14.23 3.61 8.27
C TRP A 235 13.74 4.75 7.38
N GLY A 236 14.66 5.58 6.93
CA GLY A 236 14.34 6.73 6.09
C GLY A 236 15.59 7.52 5.73
N PRO A 237 15.44 8.54 4.88
CA PRO A 237 16.55 9.40 4.50
C PRO A 237 17.11 10.12 5.74
N LYS A 238 18.45 10.19 5.84
CA LYS A 238 19.15 10.87 6.93
C LYS A 238 19.89 12.11 6.45
N ASP A 239 20.08 13.06 7.34
CA ASP A 239 21.05 14.13 7.15
C ASP A 239 22.45 13.61 7.50
N ARG A 240 23.43 13.91 6.65
CA ARG A 240 24.79 13.37 6.81
C ARG A 240 25.53 13.95 8.02
N GLN A 241 25.24 15.19 8.39
CA GLN A 241 25.96 15.87 9.47
C GLN A 241 25.43 15.47 10.85
N THR A 242 24.11 15.37 10.96
CA THR A 242 23.43 15.08 12.23
C THR A 242 23.14 13.61 12.42
N GLY A 243 23.11 12.80 11.34
CA GLY A 243 22.69 11.40 11.37
C GLY A 243 21.19 11.21 11.65
N GLN A 244 20.42 12.30 11.74
CA GLN A 244 18.99 12.27 12.03
C GLN A 244 18.17 12.07 10.76
N LEU A 245 16.99 11.46 10.89
CA LEU A 245 16.03 11.37 9.78
C LEU A 245 15.61 12.76 9.30
N THR A 246 15.72 13.01 8.00
CA THR A 246 15.22 14.24 7.35
C THR A 246 13.76 14.13 6.93
N LYS A 247 13.22 12.91 6.93
CA LYS A 247 11.81 12.59 6.71
C LYS A 247 11.49 11.26 7.39
N PHE A 248 10.35 11.20 8.07
CA PHE A 248 9.81 9.93 8.53
C PHE A 248 9.18 9.18 7.36
N ASP A 249 9.59 7.94 7.14
CA ASP A 249 9.25 7.20 5.93
C ASP A 249 8.71 5.81 6.27
N LEU A 250 7.43 5.78 6.61
CA LEU A 250 6.76 4.52 6.98
C LEU A 250 6.62 3.57 5.79
N ASN A 251 6.52 4.08 4.57
CA ASN A 251 6.39 3.26 3.35
C ASN A 251 7.66 2.43 3.11
N ASN A 252 8.83 3.08 3.12
CA ASN A 252 10.09 2.38 2.98
C ASN A 252 10.41 1.53 4.22
N THR A 253 10.11 2.02 5.43
CA THR A 253 10.25 1.24 6.67
C THR A 253 9.46 -0.07 6.61
N ALA A 254 8.19 -0.05 6.19
CA ALA A 254 7.38 -1.26 6.08
C ALA A 254 7.94 -2.28 5.09
N SER A 255 8.58 -1.80 4.02
CA SER A 255 9.19 -2.65 3.01
C SER A 255 10.48 -3.28 3.53
N ILE A 256 11.34 -2.51 4.19
CA ILE A 256 12.57 -2.99 4.83
C ILE A 256 12.26 -3.99 5.94
N LEU A 257 11.23 -3.73 6.75
CA LEU A 257 10.90 -4.59 7.89
C LEU A 257 10.52 -6.01 7.47
N ASN A 258 9.90 -6.17 6.30
CA ASN A 258 9.60 -7.48 5.70
C ASN A 258 10.85 -8.30 5.36
N ASP A 259 12.03 -7.66 5.35
CA ASP A 259 13.30 -8.32 5.12
C ASP A 259 13.98 -8.71 6.44
N PHE A 260 13.48 -8.24 7.59
CA PHE A 260 13.98 -8.63 8.92
C PHE A 260 13.00 -9.49 9.72
N ARG A 261 11.71 -9.48 9.38
CA ARG A 261 10.66 -10.22 10.09
C ARG A 261 9.79 -11.03 9.14
N ASP A 262 9.39 -12.22 9.56
CA ASP A 262 8.38 -13.02 8.86
C ASP A 262 6.96 -12.45 9.06
N ASN A 263 5.95 -13.02 8.39
CA ASN A 263 4.55 -12.58 8.55
C ASN A 263 3.96 -12.87 9.95
N ASP A 264 4.72 -13.56 10.80
CA ASP A 264 4.37 -13.87 12.18
C ASP A 264 5.07 -12.97 13.23
N GLY A 265 5.95 -12.08 12.78
CA GLY A 265 6.69 -11.15 13.61
C GLY A 265 7.93 -11.78 14.25
N ASN A 266 8.43 -12.91 13.73
CA ASN A 266 9.69 -13.50 14.18
C ASN A 266 10.85 -12.95 13.35
N ASP A 267 12.04 -12.82 13.95
CA ASP A 267 13.25 -12.40 13.25
C ASP A 267 13.68 -13.43 12.20
N LEU A 268 14.01 -12.95 10.99
CA LEU A 268 14.55 -13.78 9.91
C LEU A 268 16.04 -14.08 10.09
N TYR A 269 16.77 -13.19 10.76
CA TYR A 269 18.21 -13.29 10.96
C TYR A 269 18.54 -13.25 12.45
N ALA A 270 19.16 -14.32 12.96
CA ALA A 270 19.63 -14.38 14.34
C ALA A 270 20.71 -13.31 14.65
N GLU A 271 21.55 -12.98 13.67
CA GLU A 271 22.59 -11.94 13.79
C GLU A 271 22.01 -10.52 13.77
N PHE A 272 20.84 -10.33 13.15
CA PHE A 272 20.22 -9.01 12.94
C PHE A 272 18.79 -8.95 13.49
N PRO A 273 18.58 -9.17 14.80
CA PRO A 273 17.25 -9.14 15.40
C PRO A 273 16.71 -7.70 15.41
N LEU A 274 15.41 -7.52 15.14
CA LEU A 274 14.80 -6.20 15.01
C LEU A 274 15.06 -5.30 16.25
N LYS A 275 15.71 -4.15 16.03
CA LYS A 275 15.97 -3.15 17.08
C LYS A 275 14.81 -2.17 17.25
N TYR A 276 14.78 -1.52 18.41
CA TYR A 276 13.95 -0.34 18.70
C TYR A 276 12.43 -0.52 18.48
N GLN A 277 11.91 -1.72 18.73
CA GLN A 277 10.54 -2.11 18.39
C GLN A 277 9.47 -1.17 18.97
N ASP A 278 9.58 -0.80 20.25
CA ASP A 278 8.63 0.13 20.88
C ASP A 278 8.63 1.52 20.24
N LYS A 279 9.82 2.02 19.89
CA LYS A 279 9.99 3.32 19.22
C LYS A 279 9.41 3.26 17.81
N LEU A 280 9.71 2.19 17.08
CA LEU A 280 9.18 1.93 15.74
C LEU A 280 7.66 1.87 15.74
N PHE A 281 7.06 1.12 16.66
CA PHE A 281 5.60 1.05 16.80
C PHE A 281 5.01 2.43 17.09
N LYS A 282 5.56 3.16 18.06
CA LYS A 282 5.08 4.50 18.42
C LYS A 282 5.18 5.50 17.26
N SER A 283 6.29 5.49 16.53
CA SER A 283 6.50 6.34 15.36
C SER A 283 5.56 5.98 14.21
N ALA A 284 5.29 4.70 14.00
CA ALA A 284 4.30 4.23 13.02
C ALA A 284 2.89 4.71 13.37
N ILE A 285 2.50 4.58 14.64
CA ILE A 285 1.22 5.12 15.17
C ILE A 285 1.13 6.62 14.94
N ALA A 286 2.19 7.38 15.20
CA ALA A 286 2.21 8.83 14.98
C ALA A 286 1.97 9.19 13.50
N GLN A 287 2.68 8.55 12.57
CA GLN A 287 2.50 8.79 11.13
C GLN A 287 1.14 8.33 10.62
N LEU A 288 0.63 7.19 11.08
CA LEU A 288 -0.70 6.71 10.71
C LEU A 288 -1.81 7.58 11.29
N SER A 289 -1.54 8.31 12.39
CA SER A 289 -2.47 9.25 13.01
C SER A 289 -2.62 10.56 12.25
N GLU A 290 -1.74 10.87 11.30
CA GLU A 290 -1.85 12.08 10.46
C GLU A 290 -3.24 12.15 9.79
N PRO A 291 -3.82 13.36 9.68
CA PRO A 291 -5.14 13.54 9.09
C PRO A 291 -5.14 13.19 7.60
N PHE A 292 -6.34 12.98 7.06
CA PHE A 292 -6.52 12.85 5.62
C PHE A 292 -6.09 14.16 4.91
N PRO A 293 -5.33 14.11 3.80
CA PRO A 293 -4.86 15.31 3.11
C PRO A 293 -6.00 16.11 2.48
N ASN A 294 -5.70 17.33 2.03
CA ASN A 294 -6.63 18.13 1.23
C ASN A 294 -6.97 17.37 -0.07
N GLU A 295 -8.27 17.25 -0.38
CA GLU A 295 -8.81 16.51 -1.54
C GLU A 295 -8.27 17.00 -2.90
N GLU A 296 -7.83 18.25 -3.01
CA GLU A 296 -7.23 18.80 -4.23
C GLU A 296 -5.76 18.37 -4.42
N ASN A 297 -5.10 17.82 -3.40
CA ASN A 297 -3.70 17.43 -3.44
C ASN A 297 -3.51 15.94 -3.72
N LEU A 298 -3.88 15.50 -4.93
CA LEU A 298 -3.79 14.09 -5.35
C LEU A 298 -2.42 13.42 -5.09
N PRO A 299 -1.25 14.07 -5.30
CA PRO A 299 0.04 13.48 -4.95
C PRO A 299 0.19 13.16 -3.46
N GLU A 300 -0.32 14.02 -2.58
CA GLU A 300 -0.26 13.80 -1.13
C GLU A 300 -1.25 12.71 -0.69
N ILE A 301 -2.44 12.67 -1.30
CA ILE A 301 -3.42 11.59 -1.06
C ILE A 301 -2.86 10.24 -1.49
N HIS A 302 -2.19 10.18 -2.64
CA HIS A 302 -1.53 8.97 -3.13
C HIS A 302 -0.51 8.44 -2.11
N GLU A 303 0.39 9.29 -1.63
CA GLU A 303 1.37 8.92 -0.60
C GLU A 303 0.70 8.55 0.72
N TRP A 304 -0.34 9.27 1.13
CA TRP A 304 -1.10 8.96 2.33
C TRP A 304 -1.71 7.56 2.26
N ASN A 305 -2.35 7.21 1.14
CA ASN A 305 -2.93 5.88 0.91
C ASN A 305 -1.88 4.76 1.02
N LEU A 306 -0.74 4.92 0.33
CA LEU A 306 0.37 3.96 0.40
C LEU A 306 0.87 3.80 1.83
N ARG A 307 1.06 4.92 2.55
CA ARG A 307 1.52 4.94 3.93
C ARG A 307 0.54 4.25 4.87
N GLN A 308 -0.76 4.51 4.74
CA GLN A 308 -1.78 3.90 5.59
C GLN A 308 -1.85 2.39 5.39
N SER A 309 -2.02 1.95 4.13
CA SER A 309 -2.16 0.51 3.81
C SER A 309 -0.92 -0.28 4.23
N LYS A 310 0.29 0.18 3.84
CA LYS A 310 1.54 -0.51 4.21
C LYS A 310 1.88 -0.39 5.69
N GLY A 311 1.64 0.76 6.31
CA GLY A 311 1.91 0.96 7.73
C GLY A 311 1.00 0.11 8.62
N ILE A 312 -0.29 -0.01 8.29
CA ILE A 312 -1.22 -0.91 9.00
C ILE A 312 -0.80 -2.37 8.79
N LYS A 313 -0.47 -2.77 7.57
CA LYS A 313 0.07 -4.10 7.28
C LYS A 313 1.33 -4.39 8.11
N MET A 314 2.22 -3.41 8.21
CA MET A 314 3.47 -3.50 8.97
C MET A 314 3.21 -3.72 10.46
N LEU A 315 2.32 -2.91 11.07
CA LEU A 315 1.93 -3.07 12.47
C LEU A 315 1.38 -4.49 12.73
N LEU A 316 0.42 -4.93 11.91
CA LEU A 316 -0.32 -6.17 12.16
C LEU A 316 0.52 -7.45 11.90
N ARG A 317 1.46 -7.41 10.95
CA ARG A 317 2.26 -8.59 10.59
C ARG A 317 3.54 -8.69 11.39
N TYR A 318 4.29 -7.60 11.46
CA TYR A 318 5.69 -7.64 11.89
C TYR A 318 5.89 -7.18 13.33
N LEU A 319 4.98 -6.36 13.87
CA LEU A 319 5.15 -5.73 15.18
C LEU A 319 4.07 -6.11 16.21
N TRP A 320 2.96 -6.69 15.76
CA TRP A 320 1.79 -6.95 16.62
C TRP A 320 2.09 -7.90 17.77
N LYS A 321 2.92 -8.92 17.51
CA LYS A 321 3.31 -9.95 18.47
C LYS A 321 3.89 -9.33 19.74
N ASP A 322 4.79 -8.37 19.58
CA ASP A 322 5.58 -7.78 20.65
C ASP A 322 4.98 -6.45 21.17
N ALA A 323 3.87 -6.00 20.59
CA ALA A 323 3.24 -4.73 20.96
C ALA A 323 2.50 -4.81 22.30
N SER A 324 2.69 -3.78 23.14
CA SER A 324 1.94 -3.57 24.37
C SER A 324 0.45 -3.35 24.12
N ASP A 325 -0.39 -3.62 25.12
CA ASP A 325 -1.84 -3.47 25.01
C ASP A 325 -2.27 -2.02 24.74
N ASP A 326 -1.56 -1.03 25.30
CA ASP A 326 -1.82 0.39 25.01
C ASP A 326 -1.54 0.72 23.54
N ASN A 327 -0.43 0.20 23.00
CA ASN A 327 -0.07 0.35 21.60
C ASN A 327 -1.11 -0.32 20.68
N LYS A 328 -1.56 -1.54 21.02
CA LYS A 328 -2.62 -2.25 20.28
C LYS A 328 -3.93 -1.47 20.29
N LYS A 329 -4.35 -0.91 21.44
CA LYS A 329 -5.56 -0.06 21.54
C LYS A 329 -5.47 1.24 20.75
N LYS A 330 -4.29 1.83 20.64
CA LYS A 330 -4.06 3.01 19.77
C LYS A 330 -4.11 2.63 18.30
N ALA A 331 -3.48 1.52 17.93
CA ALA A 331 -3.52 0.98 16.57
C ALA A 331 -4.95 0.66 16.13
N GLU A 332 -5.74 0.02 16.99
CA GLU A 332 -7.14 -0.29 16.73
C GLU A 332 -7.94 0.96 16.37
N ARG A 333 -7.81 2.06 17.15
CA ARG A 333 -8.49 3.32 16.83
C ARG A 333 -8.09 3.91 15.47
N ILE A 334 -6.81 3.84 15.13
CA ILE A 334 -6.30 4.32 13.84
C ILE A 334 -6.81 3.47 12.68
N ILE A 335 -6.82 2.15 12.86
CA ILE A 335 -7.32 1.20 11.87
C ILE A 335 -8.83 1.41 11.65
N ALA A 336 -9.61 1.56 12.72
CA ALA A 336 -11.04 1.86 12.63
C ALA A 336 -11.28 3.17 11.84
N ARG A 337 -10.53 4.23 12.15
CA ARG A 337 -10.58 5.50 11.41
C ARG A 337 -10.22 5.32 9.93
N ASN A 338 -9.22 4.50 9.61
CA ASN A 338 -8.84 4.22 8.23
C ASN A 338 -9.95 3.47 7.48
N ILE A 339 -10.61 2.50 8.12
CA ILE A 339 -11.79 1.82 7.55
C ILE A 339 -12.89 2.85 7.25
N ASP A 340 -13.19 3.74 8.19
CA ASP A 340 -14.20 4.79 8.00
C ASP A 340 -13.87 5.69 6.80
N ILE A 341 -12.62 6.16 6.69
CA ILE A 341 -12.16 6.96 5.55
C ILE A 341 -12.26 6.16 4.24
N CYS A 342 -11.88 4.88 4.23
CA CYS A 342 -11.96 4.02 3.06
C CYS A 342 -13.40 3.93 2.52
N PHE A 343 -14.38 3.70 3.40
CA PHE A 343 -15.78 3.63 2.99
C PHE A 343 -16.38 5.00 2.67
N GLU A 344 -16.06 6.04 3.42
CA GLU A 344 -16.59 7.39 3.19
C GLU A 344 -16.10 8.00 1.88
N LYS A 345 -14.80 7.87 1.59
CA LYS A 345 -14.16 8.59 0.49
C LYS A 345 -14.03 7.77 -0.78
N TYR A 346 -13.94 6.44 -0.68
CA TYR A 346 -13.56 5.61 -1.83
C TYR A 346 -14.60 4.57 -2.23
N TYR A 347 -15.59 4.25 -1.39
CA TYR A 347 -16.62 3.30 -1.79
C TYR A 347 -17.63 3.95 -2.73
N VAL A 348 -17.79 3.37 -3.92
CA VAL A 348 -18.75 3.81 -4.94
C VAL A 348 -19.94 2.86 -4.88
N LYS A 349 -21.06 3.34 -4.31
CA LYS A 349 -22.23 2.51 -3.98
C LYS A 349 -22.88 1.91 -5.23
N GLU A 350 -22.94 2.68 -6.30
CA GLU A 350 -23.56 2.33 -7.58
C GLU A 350 -22.82 1.15 -8.23
N ASP A 351 -21.49 1.17 -8.14
CA ASP A 351 -20.62 0.11 -8.65
C ASP A 351 -20.50 -1.05 -7.66
N GLY A 352 -20.66 -0.80 -6.37
CA GLY A 352 -20.46 -1.80 -5.32
C GLY A 352 -18.99 -2.13 -5.06
N ALA A 353 -18.09 -1.22 -5.42
CA ALA A 353 -16.64 -1.39 -5.35
C ALA A 353 -15.94 -0.07 -4.97
N PHE A 354 -14.62 -0.07 -4.96
CA PHE A 354 -13.82 1.07 -4.50
C PHE A 354 -13.13 1.78 -5.66
N SER A 355 -12.99 3.10 -5.54
CA SER A 355 -12.12 3.94 -6.37
C SER A 355 -10.76 4.16 -5.70
N TYR A 356 -9.74 4.50 -6.48
CA TYR A 356 -8.41 4.79 -5.94
C TYR A 356 -8.28 6.23 -5.43
N TYR A 357 -9.01 7.16 -6.05
CA TYR A 357 -9.08 8.57 -5.66
C TYR A 357 -10.43 8.89 -5.03
N PRO A 358 -10.46 9.81 -4.04
CA PRO A 358 -11.67 10.08 -3.28
C PRO A 358 -12.78 10.68 -4.13
N ASN A 359 -14.03 10.42 -3.75
CA ASN A 359 -15.25 10.98 -4.33
C ASN A 359 -15.39 10.75 -5.85
N ALA A 360 -14.74 9.71 -6.39
CA ALA A 360 -14.90 9.33 -7.78
C ALA A 360 -16.31 8.79 -8.05
N GLN A 361 -16.84 9.10 -9.25
CA GLN A 361 -18.16 8.61 -9.68
C GLN A 361 -18.19 7.11 -9.98
N HIS A 362 -17.03 6.52 -10.27
CA HIS A 362 -16.88 5.11 -10.61
C HIS A 362 -15.71 4.50 -9.84
N ALA A 363 -15.87 3.24 -9.49
CA ALA A 363 -14.82 2.40 -8.97
C ALA A 363 -13.71 2.21 -10.01
N SER A 364 -12.50 1.94 -9.54
CA SER A 364 -11.31 1.79 -10.39
C SER A 364 -10.58 0.53 -10.02
N GLY A 365 -9.77 -0.01 -10.93
CA GLY A 365 -9.10 -1.27 -10.67
C GLY A 365 -8.26 -1.27 -9.39
N ASP A 366 -7.54 -0.19 -9.15
CA ASP A 366 -6.69 -0.04 -7.98
C ASP A 366 -7.45 0.34 -6.69
N GLY A 367 -8.75 0.59 -6.73
CA GLY A 367 -9.46 1.09 -5.55
C GLY A 367 -9.50 0.09 -4.40
N SER A 368 -9.44 -1.21 -4.73
CA SER A 368 -9.35 -2.28 -3.73
C SER A 368 -8.00 -2.33 -2.99
N THR A 369 -6.95 -1.68 -3.50
CA THR A 369 -5.60 -1.69 -2.89
C THR A 369 -5.54 -0.91 -1.58
N ASN A 370 -6.48 0.02 -1.37
CA ASN A 370 -6.63 0.76 -0.11
C ASN A 370 -7.33 -0.07 0.98
N LEU A 371 -7.93 -1.21 0.64
CA LEU A 371 -8.66 -2.04 1.60
C LEU A 371 -7.72 -2.88 2.47
N ILE A 372 -7.96 -2.80 3.77
CA ILE A 372 -7.17 -3.52 4.78
C ILE A 372 -7.89 -4.74 5.36
N LEU A 373 -9.08 -5.12 4.85
CA LEU A 373 -9.93 -6.19 5.42
C LEU A 373 -9.18 -7.52 5.58
N ARG A 374 -8.38 -7.91 4.58
CA ARG A 374 -7.51 -9.09 4.65
C ARG A 374 -6.40 -8.95 5.69
N HIS A 375 -5.91 -7.74 5.92
CA HIS A 375 -4.84 -7.47 6.87
C HIS A 375 -5.33 -7.53 8.32
N ILE A 376 -6.54 -7.05 8.60
CA ILE A 376 -7.20 -7.14 9.91
C ILE A 376 -7.82 -8.51 10.19
N GLY A 377 -7.78 -9.44 9.22
CA GLY A 377 -8.29 -10.80 9.42
C GLY A 377 -9.78 -10.99 9.19
N ALA A 378 -10.47 -10.04 8.53
CA ALA A 378 -11.92 -10.14 8.27
C ALA A 378 -12.34 -11.46 7.57
N PHE A 379 -11.43 -12.08 6.83
CA PHE A 379 -11.67 -13.33 6.10
C PHE A 379 -10.97 -14.57 6.71
N SER A 380 -10.42 -14.49 7.93
CA SER A 380 -9.64 -15.58 8.52
C SER A 380 -9.78 -15.61 10.04
N PHE A 381 -10.43 -16.67 10.55
CA PHE A 381 -10.60 -16.91 11.99
C PHE A 381 -9.25 -16.94 12.73
N GLU A 382 -8.28 -17.72 12.23
CA GLU A 382 -6.93 -17.79 12.82
C GLU A 382 -6.27 -16.42 12.94
N LYS A 383 -6.44 -15.58 11.91
CA LYS A 383 -5.89 -14.24 11.92
C LYS A 383 -6.63 -13.32 12.89
N GLN A 384 -7.95 -13.41 13.00
CA GLN A 384 -8.70 -12.67 14.02
C GLN A 384 -8.28 -13.08 15.41
N LYS A 385 -8.15 -14.39 15.67
CA LYS A 385 -7.68 -14.92 16.95
C LYS A 385 -6.31 -14.39 17.34
N LYS A 386 -5.38 -14.36 16.38
CA LYS A 386 -4.03 -13.81 16.55
C LYS A 386 -4.04 -12.31 16.85
N LEU A 387 -4.88 -11.53 16.16
CA LEU A 387 -4.85 -10.07 16.26
C LEU A 387 -5.72 -9.53 17.40
N TRP A 388 -6.92 -10.06 17.56
CA TRP A 388 -7.99 -9.50 18.39
C TRP A 388 -8.39 -10.43 19.56
N GLY A 389 -7.65 -11.53 19.73
CA GLY A 389 -7.97 -12.60 20.68
C GLY A 389 -9.08 -13.52 20.17
N ASP A 390 -9.30 -14.62 20.88
CA ASP A 390 -10.21 -15.69 20.46
C ASP A 390 -11.65 -15.20 20.27
N PRO A 391 -12.18 -15.14 19.03
CA PRO A 391 -13.54 -14.65 18.77
C PRO A 391 -14.62 -15.49 19.45
N SER A 392 -14.33 -16.75 19.80
CA SER A 392 -15.26 -17.60 20.54
C SER A 392 -15.38 -17.21 22.02
N LYS A 393 -14.33 -16.64 22.60
CA LYS A 393 -14.23 -16.26 24.02
C LYS A 393 -14.50 -14.78 24.26
N ASN A 394 -14.21 -13.93 23.28
CA ASN A 394 -14.29 -12.47 23.40
C ASN A 394 -15.67 -11.89 23.07
N LYS A 395 -16.65 -12.73 22.72
CA LYS A 395 -18.03 -12.32 22.47
C LYS A 395 -18.92 -12.57 23.69
N ARG A 396 -19.90 -11.70 23.90
CA ARG A 396 -20.95 -11.90 24.90
C ARG A 396 -21.95 -12.94 24.41
N ASP A 397 -22.08 -14.06 25.13
CA ASP A 397 -23.12 -15.05 24.88
C ASP A 397 -24.36 -14.70 25.71
N MET A 398 -25.45 -14.35 25.03
CA MET A 398 -26.73 -14.01 25.67
C MET A 398 -27.61 -15.24 25.90
N GLY A 399 -27.11 -16.43 25.52
CA GLY A 399 -27.84 -17.68 25.65
C GLY A 399 -28.95 -17.84 24.63
N MET A 400 -29.93 -18.66 24.99
CA MET A 400 -31.07 -19.02 24.17
C MET A 400 -32.35 -18.47 24.77
N ILE A 401 -33.15 -17.78 23.96
CA ILE A 401 -34.48 -17.30 24.32
C ILE A 401 -35.52 -18.15 23.57
N ILE A 402 -36.52 -18.64 24.29
CA ILE A 402 -37.62 -19.43 23.73
C ILE A 402 -38.82 -18.49 23.55
N LEU A 403 -39.29 -18.33 22.31
CA LEU A 403 -40.33 -17.37 21.95
C LEU A 403 -41.28 -17.96 20.90
N HIS A 404 -42.55 -17.58 20.93
CA HIS A 404 -43.50 -17.87 19.85
C HIS A 404 -43.42 -16.84 18.71
N GLU A 405 -42.86 -15.66 18.98
CA GLU A 405 -42.72 -14.57 18.02
C GLU A 405 -41.59 -13.65 18.46
N LEU A 406 -40.80 -13.17 17.50
CA LEU A 406 -39.75 -12.18 17.66
C LEU A 406 -40.33 -10.77 17.53
N LYS A 407 -39.93 -9.90 18.45
CA LYS A 407 -40.24 -8.48 18.51
C LYS A 407 -38.95 -7.67 18.48
N THR A 408 -39.05 -6.37 18.21
CA THR A 408 -37.91 -5.45 18.21
C THR A 408 -37.10 -5.53 19.50
N SER A 409 -37.77 -5.56 20.66
CA SER A 409 -37.12 -5.60 21.98
C SER A 409 -36.27 -6.83 22.22
N ASP A 410 -36.55 -7.95 21.54
CA ASP A 410 -35.80 -9.19 21.72
C ASP A 410 -34.38 -9.09 21.16
N TRP A 411 -34.15 -8.14 20.25
CA TRP A 411 -32.86 -7.88 19.62
C TRP A 411 -32.04 -6.82 20.36
N ASP A 412 -32.65 -6.08 21.30
CA ASP A 412 -32.00 -4.96 22.02
C ASP A 412 -30.69 -5.40 22.69
N SER A 413 -30.65 -6.61 23.24
CA SER A 413 -29.47 -7.15 23.90
C SER A 413 -28.26 -7.28 22.97
N ILE A 414 -28.48 -7.55 21.67
CA ILE A 414 -27.40 -7.68 20.68
C ILE A 414 -27.10 -6.35 19.97
N VAL A 415 -28.13 -5.62 19.54
CA VAL A 415 -27.94 -4.36 18.77
C VAL A 415 -27.39 -3.21 19.63
N ASN A 416 -27.61 -3.28 20.95
CA ASN A 416 -27.11 -2.27 21.89
C ASN A 416 -25.72 -2.59 22.43
N ILE A 417 -25.07 -3.69 22.02
CA ILE A 417 -23.64 -3.87 22.32
C ILE A 417 -22.86 -2.68 21.70
N PRO A 418 -22.00 -2.00 22.49
CA PRO A 418 -21.16 -0.93 21.96
C PRO A 418 -20.26 -1.43 20.83
N GLY A 419 -20.23 -0.70 19.72
CA GLY A 419 -19.37 -1.00 18.57
C GLY A 419 -19.94 -1.98 17.54
N ILE A 420 -21.16 -2.51 17.73
CA ILE A 420 -21.84 -3.28 16.68
C ILE A 420 -22.08 -2.41 15.44
N ASN A 421 -21.61 -2.91 14.31
CA ASN A 421 -21.80 -2.35 12.97
C ASN A 421 -22.90 -3.10 12.21
N SER A 422 -22.90 -4.43 12.30
CA SER A 422 -23.83 -5.31 11.59
C SER A 422 -24.20 -6.52 12.47
N VAL A 423 -25.34 -7.14 12.16
CA VAL A 423 -25.79 -8.40 12.76
C VAL A 423 -26.05 -9.40 11.64
N ARG A 424 -25.41 -10.57 11.71
CA ARG A 424 -25.66 -11.69 10.79
C ARG A 424 -26.67 -12.63 11.41
N ILE A 425 -27.64 -13.07 10.61
CA ILE A 425 -28.74 -13.95 11.00
C ILE A 425 -28.56 -15.28 10.27
N TYR A 426 -28.63 -16.37 11.02
CA TYR A 426 -28.45 -17.74 10.54
C TYR A 426 -29.70 -18.55 10.85
N ALA A 427 -30.13 -19.37 9.91
CA ALA A 427 -31.26 -20.29 10.10
C ALA A 427 -30.92 -21.48 11.02
N ASN A 428 -29.64 -21.74 11.24
CA ASN A 428 -29.12 -22.80 12.11
C ASN A 428 -27.96 -22.24 12.95
N THR A 429 -27.54 -22.98 13.96
CA THR A 429 -26.30 -22.69 14.69
C THR A 429 -25.09 -22.65 13.73
N PRO A 430 -24.39 -21.50 13.60
CA PRO A 430 -23.26 -21.38 12.68
C PRO A 430 -22.00 -22.06 13.23
N ASN A 431 -21.09 -22.41 12.33
CA ASN A 431 -19.74 -22.79 12.70
C ASN A 431 -18.97 -21.53 13.14
N GLU A 432 -18.48 -21.53 14.39
CA GLU A 432 -17.80 -20.39 15.02
C GLU A 432 -16.47 -20.03 14.36
N GLU A 433 -15.84 -20.97 13.65
CA GLU A 433 -14.61 -20.75 12.87
C GLU A 433 -14.91 -20.28 11.43
N ARG A 434 -16.18 -20.41 10.99
CA ARG A 434 -16.63 -20.13 9.62
C ARG A 434 -17.94 -19.35 9.60
N LEU A 435 -17.93 -18.18 10.23
CA LEU A 435 -19.09 -17.28 10.35
C LEU A 435 -19.51 -16.60 9.04
N THR A 436 -18.89 -16.91 7.92
CA THR A 436 -19.34 -16.51 6.57
C THR A 436 -20.31 -17.52 5.94
N ASP A 437 -20.42 -18.72 6.50
CA ASP A 437 -21.24 -19.79 5.94
C ASP A 437 -22.68 -19.73 6.48
N GLY A 438 -23.65 -20.00 5.61
CA GLY A 438 -25.06 -20.15 6.02
C GLY A 438 -25.74 -18.88 6.53
N VAL A 439 -25.17 -17.71 6.27
CA VAL A 439 -25.81 -16.41 6.58
C VAL A 439 -27.05 -16.26 5.71
N TRP A 440 -28.21 -16.11 6.34
CA TRP A 440 -29.48 -15.85 5.67
C TRP A 440 -29.65 -14.36 5.39
N ALA A 441 -29.40 -13.53 6.41
CA ALA A 441 -29.59 -12.08 6.33
C ALA A 441 -28.51 -11.32 7.10
N VAL A 442 -28.26 -10.09 6.69
CA VAL A 442 -27.45 -9.09 7.39
C VAL A 442 -28.35 -7.91 7.72
N TYR A 443 -28.35 -7.53 9.00
CA TYR A 443 -29.05 -6.36 9.50
C TYR A 443 -28.06 -5.30 9.97
N TYR A 444 -28.24 -4.07 9.51
CA TYR A 444 -27.53 -2.90 10.01
C TYR A 444 -28.43 -2.16 11.00
N PRO A 445 -28.18 -2.30 12.32
CA PRO A 445 -29.03 -1.70 13.35
C PRO A 445 -28.89 -0.17 13.45
N ARG A 446 -27.89 0.39 12.77
CA ARG A 446 -27.58 1.82 12.74
C ARG A 446 -27.14 2.17 11.33
N ASP A 447 -27.37 3.42 10.94
CA ASP A 447 -26.82 3.93 9.70
C ASP A 447 -25.28 3.86 9.73
N THR A 448 -24.70 3.21 8.73
CA THR A 448 -23.26 2.99 8.61
C THR A 448 -22.86 2.92 7.15
N LEU A 449 -21.72 3.55 6.83
CA LEU A 449 -21.09 3.44 5.52
C LEU A 449 -20.26 2.15 5.41
N VAL A 450 -19.85 1.57 6.54
CA VAL A 450 -18.98 0.40 6.59
C VAL A 450 -19.83 -0.86 6.39
N LEU A 451 -19.70 -1.47 5.23
CA LEU A 451 -20.43 -2.68 4.88
C LEU A 451 -19.85 -3.92 5.58
N ASP A 452 -20.74 -4.83 5.98
CA ASP A 452 -20.36 -6.19 6.33
C ASP A 452 -19.77 -6.91 5.10
N ILE A 453 -18.75 -7.74 5.31
CA ILE A 453 -18.13 -8.51 4.22
C ILE A 453 -19.13 -9.38 3.45
N MET A 454 -20.22 -9.79 4.10
CA MET A 454 -21.28 -10.57 3.49
C MET A 454 -22.07 -9.78 2.42
N GLU A 455 -22.13 -8.44 2.53
CA GLU A 455 -22.65 -7.55 1.48
C GLU A 455 -21.54 -7.14 0.50
N LEU A 456 -20.37 -6.77 1.03
CA LEU A 456 -19.29 -6.19 0.24
C LEU A 456 -18.70 -7.17 -0.78
N VAL A 457 -18.38 -8.39 -0.38
CA VAL A 457 -17.68 -9.35 -1.25
C VAL A 457 -18.52 -9.69 -2.49
N PRO A 458 -19.82 -10.03 -2.38
CA PRO A 458 -20.67 -10.23 -3.54
C PRO A 458 -20.82 -8.99 -4.43
N ASN A 459 -20.81 -7.78 -3.85
CA ASN A 459 -20.83 -6.54 -4.63
C ASN A 459 -19.56 -6.40 -5.47
N MET A 460 -18.38 -6.60 -4.87
CA MET A 460 -17.10 -6.54 -5.58
C MET A 460 -16.99 -7.60 -6.68
N VAL A 461 -17.39 -8.85 -6.41
CA VAL A 461 -17.38 -9.91 -7.43
C VAL A 461 -18.27 -9.52 -8.61
N ARG A 462 -19.51 -9.11 -8.35
CA ARG A 462 -20.44 -8.67 -9.40
C ARG A 462 -19.89 -7.50 -10.20
N TRP A 463 -19.28 -6.52 -9.55
CA TRP A 463 -18.64 -5.40 -10.22
C TRP A 463 -17.54 -5.86 -11.19
N THR A 464 -16.68 -6.80 -10.77
CA THR A 464 -15.63 -7.36 -11.65
C THR A 464 -16.19 -8.12 -12.86
N GLU A 465 -17.46 -8.53 -12.80
CA GLU A 465 -18.15 -9.23 -13.90
C GLU A 465 -18.88 -8.28 -14.84
N SER A 466 -19.31 -7.12 -14.35
CA SER A 466 -20.08 -6.14 -15.12
C SER A 466 -19.26 -4.99 -15.68
N THR A 467 -18.08 -4.71 -15.10
CA THR A 467 -17.22 -3.60 -15.53
C THR A 467 -16.56 -3.88 -16.89
N SER A 468 -16.36 -2.82 -17.69
CA SER A 468 -15.57 -2.89 -18.93
C SER A 468 -14.06 -2.76 -18.68
N LEU A 469 -13.65 -2.47 -17.44
CA LEU A 469 -12.24 -2.37 -17.06
C LEU A 469 -11.57 -3.74 -17.08
N SER A 470 -10.30 -3.80 -17.49
CA SER A 470 -9.50 -5.02 -17.46
C SER A 470 -8.35 -4.97 -16.44
N MET A 471 -7.73 -3.81 -16.25
CA MET A 471 -6.52 -3.63 -15.44
C MET A 471 -6.44 -2.23 -14.82
N GLY A 472 -5.82 -2.13 -13.64
CA GLY A 472 -5.33 -0.89 -13.02
C GLY A 472 -3.80 -0.83 -13.01
N ASN A 473 -3.22 0.15 -12.31
CA ASN A 473 -1.77 0.34 -12.22
C ASN A 473 -1.07 -0.78 -11.43
N TRP A 474 -1.72 -1.38 -10.44
CA TRP A 474 -1.11 -2.38 -9.56
C TRP A 474 -1.87 -3.70 -9.47
N THR A 475 -3.06 -3.80 -10.04
CA THR A 475 -3.90 -5.01 -10.00
C THR A 475 -4.71 -5.19 -11.28
N SER A 476 -5.14 -6.42 -11.57
CA SER A 476 -6.06 -6.73 -12.68
C SER A 476 -7.46 -7.08 -12.19
N MET A 477 -8.49 -6.95 -13.05
CA MET A 477 -9.87 -7.32 -12.65
C MET A 477 -9.99 -8.82 -12.44
N ALA A 478 -9.23 -9.60 -13.21
CA ALA A 478 -9.12 -11.04 -13.05
C ALA A 478 -8.53 -11.41 -11.68
N GLU A 479 -7.53 -10.67 -11.19
CA GLU A 479 -6.93 -10.89 -9.88
C GLU A 479 -7.92 -10.57 -8.75
N ILE A 480 -8.62 -9.43 -8.83
CA ILE A 480 -9.66 -9.07 -7.86
C ILE A 480 -10.75 -10.14 -7.85
N LYS A 481 -11.28 -10.52 -9.02
CA LYS A 481 -12.29 -11.57 -9.13
C LYS A 481 -11.80 -12.86 -8.49
N LYS A 482 -10.61 -13.33 -8.84
CA LYS A 482 -10.02 -14.55 -8.27
C LYS A 482 -9.87 -14.44 -6.75
N GLU A 483 -9.43 -13.30 -6.23
CA GLU A 483 -9.25 -13.09 -4.79
C GLU A 483 -10.57 -13.11 -4.03
N TYR A 484 -11.61 -12.48 -4.54
CA TYR A 484 -12.89 -12.38 -3.81
C TYR A 484 -13.82 -13.57 -4.06
N SER A 485 -13.83 -14.15 -5.26
CA SER A 485 -14.65 -15.34 -5.57
C SER A 485 -14.20 -16.57 -4.77
N LYS A 486 -12.91 -16.73 -4.45
CA LYS A 486 -12.42 -17.86 -3.64
C LYS A 486 -12.99 -17.90 -2.23
N LEU A 487 -13.54 -16.79 -1.73
CA LEU A 487 -14.16 -16.71 -0.42
C LEU A 487 -15.51 -17.43 -0.37
N ASN A 488 -16.14 -17.71 -1.53
CA ASN A 488 -17.43 -18.40 -1.63
C ASN A 488 -18.56 -17.77 -0.78
N ILE A 489 -18.47 -16.46 -0.55
CA ILE A 489 -19.48 -15.70 0.19
C ILE A 489 -20.72 -15.52 -0.70
N LYS A 490 -21.84 -16.11 -0.29
CA LYS A 490 -23.14 -15.94 -0.95
C LYS A 490 -23.79 -14.64 -0.49
N ARG A 491 -24.50 -13.96 -1.40
CA ARG A 491 -25.21 -12.72 -1.09
C ARG A 491 -26.41 -13.00 -0.17
N PRO A 492 -26.43 -12.47 1.07
CA PRO A 492 -27.57 -12.59 1.96
C PRO A 492 -28.63 -11.53 1.65
N LEU A 493 -29.79 -11.63 2.31
CA LEU A 493 -30.74 -10.51 2.39
C LEU A 493 -30.11 -9.37 3.19
N ILE A 494 -30.33 -8.12 2.77
CA ILE A 494 -29.78 -6.94 3.43
C ILE A 494 -30.92 -6.10 3.99
N TYR A 495 -30.91 -5.88 5.29
CA TYR A 495 -31.87 -5.02 6.00
C TYR A 495 -31.13 -3.81 6.60
N LYS A 496 -31.60 -2.60 6.29
CA LYS A 496 -31.06 -1.34 6.81
C LYS A 496 -32.13 -0.65 7.66
N ASP A 497 -31.72 -0.07 8.77
CA ASP A 497 -32.54 0.66 9.75
C ASP A 497 -33.57 -0.19 10.50
N LYS A 498 -34.44 -0.93 9.78
CA LYS A 498 -35.51 -1.74 10.36
C LYS A 498 -35.47 -3.18 9.86
N LEU A 499 -35.70 -4.12 10.78
CA LEU A 499 -35.93 -5.52 10.48
C LEU A 499 -37.40 -5.72 10.06
N PRO A 500 -37.69 -6.39 8.93
CA PRO A 500 -39.05 -6.76 8.56
C PRO A 500 -39.50 -7.97 9.40
N PHE A 501 -40.02 -7.71 10.60
CA PHE A 501 -40.36 -8.75 11.57
C PHE A 501 -41.35 -9.80 11.04
N ASP A 502 -42.26 -9.45 10.13
CA ASP A 502 -43.16 -10.43 9.51
C ASP A 502 -42.38 -11.51 8.72
N GLU A 503 -41.38 -11.08 7.94
CA GLU A 503 -40.52 -11.98 7.18
C GLU A 503 -39.59 -12.78 8.09
N VAL A 504 -39.00 -12.11 9.08
CA VAL A 504 -38.11 -12.74 10.08
C VAL A 504 -38.87 -13.78 10.90
N ASN A 505 -40.09 -13.49 11.34
CA ASN A 505 -40.93 -14.43 12.07
C ASN A 505 -41.38 -15.62 11.22
N ARG A 506 -41.68 -15.40 9.94
CA ARG A 506 -41.94 -16.51 9.00
C ARG A 506 -40.71 -17.42 8.91
N LYS A 507 -39.51 -16.84 8.76
CA LYS A 507 -38.28 -17.62 8.71
C LYS A 507 -37.96 -18.33 10.02
N PHE A 508 -38.21 -17.68 11.15
CA PHE A 508 -38.04 -18.25 12.49
C PHE A 508 -38.94 -19.47 12.71
N LYS A 509 -40.21 -19.39 12.30
CA LYS A 509 -41.16 -20.52 12.35
C LYS A 509 -40.73 -21.67 11.44
N GLU A 510 -40.28 -21.37 10.23
CA GLU A 510 -39.81 -22.36 9.24
C GLU A 510 -38.55 -23.09 9.72
N ALA A 511 -37.57 -22.34 10.25
CA ALA A 511 -36.29 -22.88 10.68
C ALA A 511 -36.34 -23.55 12.06
N GLY A 512 -37.30 -23.19 12.91
CA GLY A 512 -37.41 -23.65 14.30
C GLY A 512 -36.38 -23.03 15.25
N GLU A 513 -35.26 -22.56 14.73
CA GLU A 513 -34.27 -21.74 15.45
C GLU A 513 -33.75 -20.61 14.56
N LEU A 514 -33.29 -19.52 15.20
CA LEU A 514 -32.43 -18.52 14.56
C LEU A 514 -31.23 -18.27 15.47
N SER A 515 -30.04 -18.24 14.89
CA SER A 515 -28.84 -17.76 15.57
C SER A 515 -28.47 -16.38 15.03
N VAL A 516 -28.09 -15.47 15.91
CA VAL A 516 -27.70 -14.12 15.55
C VAL A 516 -26.32 -13.80 16.13
N VAL A 517 -25.48 -13.17 15.32
CA VAL A 517 -24.12 -12.78 15.73
C VAL A 517 -23.88 -11.34 15.32
N GLY A 518 -23.53 -10.51 16.28
CA GLY A 518 -23.22 -9.10 16.09
C GLY A 518 -21.73 -8.90 15.81
N PHE A 519 -21.40 -8.14 14.79
CA PHE A 519 -20.04 -7.85 14.33
C PHE A 519 -19.75 -6.36 14.43
N ASP A 520 -18.50 -6.03 14.74
CA ASP A 520 -18.00 -4.66 14.64
C ASP A 520 -17.47 -4.34 13.22
N LYS A 521 -16.91 -3.12 13.04
CA LYS A 521 -16.32 -2.68 11.77
C LYS A 521 -15.11 -3.52 11.33
N PHE A 522 -14.43 -4.20 12.24
CA PHE A 522 -13.33 -5.11 11.95
C PHE A 522 -13.82 -6.51 11.49
N GLN A 523 -15.14 -6.71 11.49
CA GLN A 523 -15.78 -8.01 11.26
C GLN A 523 -15.44 -9.02 12.37
N VAL A 524 -15.15 -8.54 13.58
CA VAL A 524 -14.94 -9.38 14.77
C VAL A 524 -16.29 -9.56 15.48
N PRO A 525 -16.70 -10.79 15.83
CA PRO A 525 -17.93 -11.03 16.56
C PRO A 525 -17.83 -10.48 17.99
N ARG A 526 -18.82 -9.69 18.41
CA ARG A 526 -18.89 -9.07 19.74
C ARG A 526 -20.01 -9.60 20.62
N GLY A 527 -21.04 -10.19 20.02
CA GLY A 527 -22.12 -10.85 20.76
C GLY A 527 -22.80 -11.93 19.94
N LYS A 528 -23.40 -12.90 20.63
CA LYS A 528 -24.27 -13.90 20.01
C LYS A 528 -25.51 -14.15 20.86
N MET A 529 -26.58 -14.54 20.19
CA MET A 529 -27.83 -14.94 20.81
C MET A 529 -28.51 -16.01 19.95
N LYS A 530 -29.26 -16.91 20.59
CA LYS A 530 -30.11 -17.87 19.89
C LYS A 530 -31.57 -17.65 20.24
N PHE A 531 -32.43 -17.80 19.26
CA PHE A 531 -33.87 -17.85 19.41
C PHE A 531 -34.35 -19.24 19.04
N LYS A 532 -35.22 -19.83 19.87
CA LYS A 532 -35.86 -21.11 19.59
C LYS A 532 -37.37 -20.93 19.55
N TYR A 533 -37.98 -21.38 18.46
CA TYR A 533 -39.42 -21.25 18.27
C TYR A 533 -40.15 -22.23 19.19
N THR A 534 -41.22 -21.74 19.82
CA THR A 534 -42.18 -22.59 20.55
C THR A 534 -43.59 -22.35 20.01
N THR A 535 -44.38 -23.42 19.97
CA THR A 535 -45.82 -23.36 19.64
C THR A 535 -46.69 -23.06 20.86
N SER A 536 -46.09 -23.00 22.05
CA SER A 536 -46.75 -22.82 23.35
C SER A 536 -47.03 -21.38 23.71
#